data_AF-A0A2I1FXX1-F1
#
_entry.id   AF-A0A2I1FXX1-F1
#
_cell.length_a   1.000
_cell.length_b   1.000
_cell.length_c   1.000
_cell.angle_alpha   90.00
_cell.angle_beta   90.00
_cell.angle_gamma   90.00
#
_symmetry.space_group_name_H-M   'P 1'
#
loop_
_entity.id
_entity.type
_entity.pdbx_description
1 polymer ?
#
loop_
_entity_poly.entity_id
_entity_poly.type
_entity_poly.pdbx_seq_one_letter_code
_entity_poly.pdbx_strand_id
1 'polypeptide(L)' 'TVDALVELVKEGKIKYVGLFECSAATLRCAYKVHPISEIQIEYSSWTLDIETNGIVEAYHELGSL' A
#
# COMPACT_ATOMS: atom_id res chain seq x y z
N THR A 1 -6.11 4.81 -10.20
CA THR A 1 -5.32 5.57 -9.22
C THR A 1 -6.01 5.52 -7.87
N VAL A 2 -5.33 5.88 -6.78
CA VAL A 2 -5.92 5.84 -5.43
C VAL A 2 -7.15 6.75 -5.34
N ASP A 3 -7.14 7.94 -5.93
CA ASP A 3 -8.29 8.85 -5.98
C ASP A 3 -9.55 8.18 -6.56
N ALA A 4 -9.41 7.43 -7.64
CA ALA A 4 -10.54 6.74 -8.25
C ALA A 4 -11.12 5.65 -7.33
N LEU A 5 -10.27 4.97 -6.56
CA LEU A 5 -10.71 3.98 -5.57
C LEU A 5 -11.40 4.64 -4.38
N VAL A 6 -10.93 5.82 -3.96
CA VAL A 6 -11.58 6.62 -2.89
C VAL A 6 -13.01 7.00 -3.25
N GLU A 7 -13.28 7.36 -4.50
CA GLU A 7 -14.66 7.62 -4.94
C GLU A 7 -15.54 6.36 -4.80
N LEU A 8 -15.01 5.17 -5.13
CA LEU A 8 -15.74 3.91 -4.93
C LEU A 8 -15.97 3.59 -3.44
N VAL A 9 -15.05 3.99 -2.55
CA VAL A 9 -15.25 3.91 -1.09
C VAL A 9 -16.38 4.83 -0.67
N LYS A 10 -16.39 6.09 -1.13
CA LYS A 10 -17.43 7.08 -0.83
C LYS A 10 -18.81 6.66 -1.33
N GLU A 11 -18.86 6.02 -2.50
CA GLU A 11 -20.08 5.43 -3.06
C GLU A 11 -20.54 4.15 -2.33
N GLY A 12 -19.74 3.65 -1.38
CA GLY A 12 -20.04 2.43 -0.61
C GLY A 12 -19.88 1.13 -1.40
N LYS A 13 -19.24 1.18 -2.57
CA LYS A 13 -19.03 0.01 -3.45
C LYS A 13 -17.89 -0.88 -2.96
N ILE A 14 -16.89 -0.30 -2.32
CA ILE A 14 -15.79 -1.01 -1.68
C ILE A 14 -15.55 -0.44 -0.28
N LYS A 15 -14.92 -1.23 0.60
CA LYS A 15 -14.65 -0.84 1.99
C LYS A 15 -13.21 -0.40 2.25
N TYR A 16 -12.26 -0.98 1.51
CA TYR A 16 -10.84 -0.86 1.78
C TYR A 16 -10.07 -0.68 0.48
N VAL A 17 -8.92 -0.02 0.57
CA VAL A 17 -7.98 0.16 -0.54
C VAL A 17 -6.68 -0.55 -0.20
N GLY A 18 -6.23 -1.43 -1.09
CA GLY A 18 -4.94 -2.09 -1.01
C GLY A 18 -4.06 -1.75 -2.20
N LEU A 19 -2.75 -1.96 -2.06
CA LEU A 19 -1.77 -1.80 -3.14
C LEU A 19 -1.03 -3.11 -3.41
N PHE A 20 -0.68 -3.31 -4.67
CA PHE A 20 0.09 -4.46 -5.14
C PHE A 20 1.39 -3.96 -5.77
N GLU A 21 2.52 -4.59 -5.44
CA GLU A 21 3.84 -4.34 -6.03
C GLU A 21 4.23 -2.85 -6.07
N CYS A 22 3.92 -2.12 -4.98
CA CYS A 22 4.22 -0.71 -4.89
C CYS A 22 5.57 -0.46 -4.20
N SER A 23 6.27 0.59 -4.64
CA SER A 23 7.48 1.04 -3.95
C SER A 23 7.15 1.80 -2.66
N ALA A 24 8.13 1.92 -1.77
CA ALA A 24 8.01 2.72 -0.55
C ALA A 24 7.61 4.19 -0.80
N ALA A 25 8.06 4.77 -1.92
CA ALA A 25 7.69 6.11 -2.33
C ALA A 25 6.21 6.18 -2.76
N THR A 26 5.76 5.21 -3.54
CA THR A 26 4.36 5.10 -3.97
C THR A 26 3.44 4.90 -2.77
N LEU A 27 3.81 4.05 -1.82
CA LEU A 27 3.03 3.82 -0.59
C LEU A 27 2.82 5.12 0.19
N ARG A 28 3.90 5.89 0.44
CA ARG A 28 3.81 7.19 1.13
C ARG A 28 2.95 8.20 0.38
N CYS A 29 3.05 8.25 -0.95
CA CYS A 29 2.20 9.13 -1.76
C CYS A 29 0.73 8.72 -1.72
N ALA A 30 0.44 7.43 -1.83
CA ALA A 30 -0.91 6.87 -1.75
C ALA A 30 -1.55 7.13 -0.39
N TYR A 31 -0.80 6.94 0.69
CA TYR A 31 -1.29 7.14 2.06
C TYR A 31 -1.70 8.59 2.35
N LYS A 32 -1.05 9.58 1.71
CA LYS A 32 -1.46 11.00 1.79
C LYS A 32 -2.84 11.27 1.18
N VAL A 33 -3.28 10.44 0.24
CA VAL A 33 -4.59 10.55 -0.41
C VAL A 33 -5.64 9.81 0.41
N HIS A 34 -5.36 8.56 0.79
CA HIS A 34 -6.25 7.73 1.59
C HIS A 34 -5.45 6.65 2.32
N PRO A 35 -5.79 6.30 3.58
CA PRO A 35 -5.15 5.20 4.29
C PRO A 35 -5.23 3.89 3.48
N ILE A 36 -4.07 3.23 3.36
CA ILE A 36 -3.96 1.95 2.65
C ILE A 36 -4.09 0.83 3.67
N SER A 37 -5.08 -0.03 3.49
CA SER A 37 -5.41 -1.10 4.43
C SER A 37 -4.49 -2.32 4.30
N GLU A 38 -3.89 -2.50 3.13
CA GLU A 38 -3.14 -3.71 2.78
C GLU A 38 -2.09 -3.40 1.70
N ILE A 39 -0.93 -4.02 1.84
CA ILE A 39 0.06 -4.11 0.76
C ILE A 39 0.32 -5.59 0.45
N GLN A 40 0.37 -5.92 -0.83
CA GLN A 40 0.74 -7.24 -1.32
C GLN A 40 2.01 -7.08 -2.15
N ILE A 41 3.06 -7.80 -1.76
CA ILE A 41 4.39 -7.76 -2.37
C ILE A 41 4.85 -9.21 -2.55
N GLU A 42 5.51 -9.48 -3.67
CA GLU A 42 6.13 -10.76 -3.95
C GLU A 42 7.25 -11.03 -2.94
N TYR A 43 7.19 -12.20 -2.32
CA TYR A 43 8.22 -12.67 -1.42
C TYR A 43 8.38 -14.19 -1.57
N SER A 44 9.60 -14.62 -1.88
CA SER A 44 9.94 -16.03 -2.05
C SER A 44 11.44 -16.24 -1.83
N SER A 45 11.91 -17.49 -1.79
CA SER A 45 13.35 -17.77 -1.72
C SER A 45 14.18 -17.22 -2.91
N TRP A 46 13.51 -16.77 -3.98
CA TRP A 46 14.12 -16.16 -5.16
C TRP A 46 13.85 -14.66 -5.27
N THR A 47 12.95 -14.12 -4.44
CA THR A 47 12.50 -12.72 -4.48
C THR A 47 12.51 -12.18 -3.05
N LEU A 48 13.65 -11.57 -2.66
CA LEU A 48 13.91 -11.08 -1.31
C LEU A 48 13.99 -9.55 -1.24
N ASP A 49 13.67 -8.83 -2.32
CA ASP A 49 13.79 -7.36 -2.40
C ASP A 49 13.04 -6.62 -1.29
N ILE A 50 11.92 -7.18 -0.81
CA ILE A 50 11.14 -6.65 0.33
C ILE A 50 11.98 -6.42 1.59
N GLU A 51 13.05 -7.20 1.79
CA GLU A 51 13.93 -7.07 2.97
C GLU A 51 14.82 -5.82 2.92
N THR A 52 14.98 -5.18 1.76
CA THR A 52 15.93 -4.07 1.58
C THR A 52 15.39 -2.87 0.81
N ASN A 53 14.26 -3.01 0.11
CA ASN A 53 13.72 -1.97 -0.77
C ASN A 53 12.97 -0.83 -0.04
N GLY A 54 12.92 -0.87 1.30
CA GLY A 54 12.32 0.18 2.11
C GLY A 54 10.81 0.08 2.30
N ILE A 55 10.13 -0.93 1.72
CA ILE A 55 8.66 -1.03 1.77
C ILE A 55 8.16 -1.40 3.16
N VAL A 56 8.89 -2.27 3.87
CA VAL A 56 8.55 -2.70 5.23
C VAL A 56 8.67 -1.54 6.20
N GLU A 57 9.75 -0.76 6.09
CA GLU A 57 9.98 0.45 6.89
C GLU A 57 8.89 1.50 6.63
N ALA A 58 8.54 1.72 5.36
CA ALA A 58 7.46 2.64 5.00
C ALA A 58 6.10 2.18 5.55
N TYR A 59 5.82 0.88 5.54
CA TYR A 59 4.60 0.31 6.10
C TYR A 59 4.52 0.52 7.61
N HIS A 60 5.62 0.28 8.35
CA HIS A 60 5.69 0.55 9.79
C HIS A 60 5.61 2.05 10.13
N GLU A 61 6.25 2.93 9.34
CA GLU A 61 6.21 4.39 9.52
C GLU A 61 4.79 4.94 9.47
N LEU A 62 3.97 4.44 8.54
CA LEU A 62 2.63 4.97 8.26
C LEU A 62 1.55 4.42 9.20
N GLY A 63 1.93 3.64 10.22
CA GLY A 63 1.02 3.13 11.22
C GLY A 63 0.24 1.92 10.73
N SER A 64 0.94 0.79 10.62
CA SER A 64 0.31 -0.51 10.83
C SER A 64 0.12 -0.72 12.33
N LEU A 65 -1.03 -1.25 12.74
CA LEU A 65 -1.30 -1.73 14.10
C LEU A 65 -0.14 -2.51 14.72
#